data_AF-A0A969NH59-F1
#
_entry.id   AF-A0A969NH59-F1
#
_cell.length_a   1.000
_cell.length_b   1.000
_cell.length_c   1.000
_cell.angle_alpha   90.00
_cell.angle_beta   90.00
_cell.angle_gamma   90.00
#
_symmetry.space_group_name_H-M   'P 1'
#
loop_
_entity.id
_entity.type
_entity.pdbx_description
1 polymer ?
#
loop_
_entity_poly.entity_id
_entity_poly.type
_entity_poly.pdbx_seq_one_letter_code
_entity_poly.pdbx_strand_id
1 'polypeptide(L)'
;LGAPFWDMYARGAILGITQGVTDKHIVKATLESIAYRTKDVLDAMSKDSGIELTELNVDGGASANDYLMQFQADILNTSVTRPEIIETTAMGVAALAGLAVGLWSMSDLDMMRKTEKLFVPKMTDIERDKKYKGWLKAIQRSGNWILEED
;
A
#
# COMPACT_ATOMS: atom_id res chain seq x y z
N LEU A 1 -13.92 1.95 7.59
CA LEU A 1 -13.20 1.32 6.46
C LEU A 1 -13.45 2.17 5.23
N GLY A 2 -12.38 2.63 4.59
CA GLY A 2 -12.49 3.40 3.33
C GLY A 2 -12.71 2.48 2.13
N ALA A 3 -12.37 2.96 0.94
CA ALA A 3 -12.36 2.15 -0.27
C ALA A 3 -11.63 0.79 -0.04
N PRO A 4 -12.13 -0.30 -0.65
CA PRO A 4 -13.37 -0.41 -1.43
C PRO A 4 -14.63 -0.68 -0.57
N PHE A 5 -14.52 -0.74 0.76
CA PHE A 5 -15.58 -1.21 1.65
C PHE A 5 -16.62 -0.15 2.05
N TRP A 6 -16.21 1.12 2.12
CA TRP A 6 -17.09 2.27 2.37
C TRP A 6 -17.99 2.17 3.61
N ASP A 7 -17.44 1.67 4.70
CA ASP A 7 -18.14 1.51 5.98
C ASP A 7 -17.64 2.55 6.99
N MET A 8 -18.44 3.58 7.27
CA MET A 8 -18.13 4.62 8.26
C MET A 8 -18.30 4.19 9.72
N TYR A 9 -18.98 3.08 9.95
CA TYR A 9 -19.28 2.53 11.28
C TYR A 9 -18.22 1.56 11.78
N ALA A 10 -17.35 1.08 10.88
CA ALA A 10 -16.20 0.25 11.26
C ALA A 10 -15.25 0.92 12.27
N ARG A 11 -14.56 0.12 13.08
CA ARG A 11 -13.53 0.59 14.02
C ARG A 11 -12.25 -0.23 13.94
N GLY A 12 -11.14 0.36 14.39
CA GLY A 12 -9.86 -0.33 14.45
C GLY A 12 -9.94 -1.55 15.38
N ALA A 13 -9.42 -2.69 14.91
CA ALA A 13 -9.44 -3.94 15.66
C ALA A 13 -8.11 -4.68 15.48
N ILE A 14 -7.66 -5.35 16.55
CA ILE A 14 -6.56 -6.32 16.50
C ILE A 14 -7.16 -7.69 16.80
N LEU A 15 -7.02 -8.61 15.85
CA LEU A 15 -7.66 -9.92 15.89
C LEU A 15 -6.61 -11.04 15.84
N GLY A 16 -6.90 -12.17 16.50
CA GLY A 16 -6.02 -13.35 16.50
C GLY A 16 -4.94 -13.36 17.60
N ILE A 17 -5.13 -12.62 18.68
CA ILE A 17 -4.20 -12.62 19.82
C ILE A 17 -4.24 -13.97 20.54
N THR A 18 -3.07 -14.53 20.81
CA THR A 18 -2.87 -15.74 21.63
C THR A 18 -1.77 -15.48 22.67
N GLN A 19 -1.57 -16.38 23.63
CA GLN A 19 -0.60 -16.20 24.72
C GLN A 19 0.85 -15.94 24.25
N GLY A 20 1.23 -16.41 23.05
CA GLY A 20 2.57 -16.21 22.48
C GLY A 20 2.75 -14.92 21.70
N VAL A 21 1.71 -14.08 21.56
CA VAL A 21 1.80 -12.82 20.83
C VAL A 21 2.62 -11.81 21.62
N THR A 22 3.46 -11.07 20.90
CA THR A 22 4.34 -10.04 21.45
C THR A 22 4.14 -8.72 20.71
N ASP A 23 4.70 -7.64 21.27
CA ASP A 23 4.79 -6.33 20.63
C ASP A 23 5.29 -6.38 19.17
N LYS A 24 6.31 -7.19 18.90
CA LYS A 24 6.86 -7.39 17.54
C LYS A 24 5.81 -7.91 16.55
N HIS A 25 4.92 -8.79 16.99
CA HIS A 25 3.84 -9.30 16.16
C HIS A 25 2.81 -8.20 15.85
N ILE A 26 2.53 -7.32 16.82
CA ILE A 26 1.61 -6.19 16.63
C ILE A 26 2.19 -5.17 15.67
N VAL A 27 3.47 -4.82 15.82
CA VAL A 27 4.19 -3.93 14.88
C VAL A 27 4.17 -4.52 13.47
N LYS A 28 4.51 -5.81 13.34
CA LYS A 28 4.47 -6.52 12.05
C LYS A 28 3.07 -6.48 11.43
N ALA A 29 2.04 -6.84 12.19
CA ALA A 29 0.64 -6.84 11.72
C ALA A 29 0.17 -5.43 11.32
N THR A 30 0.66 -4.39 11.99
CA THR A 30 0.36 -2.99 11.65
C THR A 30 0.94 -2.64 10.28
N LEU A 31 2.20 -3.00 10.01
CA LEU A 31 2.81 -2.81 8.69
C LEU A 31 2.11 -3.66 7.62
N GLU A 32 1.84 -4.94 7.89
CA GLU A 32 1.12 -5.81 6.96
C GLU A 32 -0.27 -5.24 6.63
N SER A 33 -0.98 -4.62 7.60
CA SER A 33 -2.30 -4.02 7.37
C SER A 33 -2.28 -2.89 6.34
N ILE A 34 -1.20 -2.11 6.28
CA ILE A 34 -1.02 -1.06 5.26
C ILE A 34 -0.97 -1.72 3.88
N ALA A 35 -0.17 -2.77 3.73
CA ALA A 35 0.00 -3.45 2.46
C ALA A 35 -1.27 -4.17 1.99
N TYR A 36 -2.01 -4.79 2.91
CA TYR A 36 -3.31 -5.38 2.59
C TYR A 36 -4.32 -4.33 2.13
N ARG A 37 -4.37 -3.16 2.79
CA ARG A 37 -5.26 -2.07 2.37
C ARG A 37 -4.90 -1.52 0.99
N THR A 38 -3.61 -1.40 0.67
CA THR A 38 -3.17 -1.05 -0.68
C THR A 38 -3.65 -2.09 -1.69
N LYS A 39 -3.53 -3.38 -1.37
CA LYS A 39 -4.04 -4.47 -2.21
C LYS A 39 -5.54 -4.39 -2.44
N ASP A 40 -6.33 -4.17 -1.39
CA ASP A 40 -7.80 -4.07 -1.52
C ASP A 40 -8.21 -2.99 -2.55
N VAL A 41 -7.50 -1.85 -2.55
CA VAL A 41 -7.77 -0.75 -3.50
C VAL A 41 -7.26 -1.07 -4.90
N LEU A 42 -6.06 -1.62 -5.03
CA LEU A 42 -5.50 -1.98 -6.34
C LEU A 42 -6.30 -3.09 -7.01
N ASP A 43 -6.75 -4.11 -6.27
CA ASP A 43 -7.62 -5.17 -6.80
C ASP A 43 -8.94 -4.57 -7.34
N ALA A 44 -9.51 -3.57 -6.66
CA ALA A 44 -10.70 -2.86 -7.13
C ALA A 44 -10.40 -2.04 -8.41
N MET A 45 -9.28 -1.32 -8.45
CA MET A 45 -8.85 -0.56 -9.62
C MET A 45 -8.63 -1.44 -10.86
N SER A 46 -7.94 -2.58 -10.70
CA SER A 46 -7.71 -3.53 -11.79
C SER A 46 -9.04 -4.10 -12.31
N LYS A 47 -9.97 -4.42 -11.41
CA LYS A 47 -11.29 -4.92 -11.78
C LYS A 47 -12.11 -3.90 -12.57
N ASP A 48 -12.09 -2.63 -12.16
CA ASP A 48 -12.87 -1.57 -12.80
C ASP A 48 -12.25 -1.13 -14.15
N SER A 49 -10.92 -1.11 -14.25
CA SER A 49 -10.21 -0.70 -15.47
C SER A 49 -9.99 -1.84 -16.48
N GLY A 50 -10.00 -3.10 -16.03
CA GLY A 50 -9.57 -4.26 -16.83
C GLY A 50 -8.07 -4.29 -17.11
N ILE A 51 -7.27 -3.46 -16.41
CA ILE A 51 -5.82 -3.38 -16.58
C ILE A 51 -5.15 -4.08 -15.40
N GLU A 52 -4.30 -5.05 -15.71
CA GLU A 52 -3.50 -5.76 -14.71
C GLU A 52 -2.32 -4.89 -14.23
N LEU A 53 -2.04 -4.93 -12.93
CA LEU A 53 -0.95 -4.18 -12.31
C LEU A 53 0.40 -4.86 -12.61
N THR A 54 1.23 -4.21 -13.44
CA THR A 54 2.56 -4.73 -13.82
C THR A 54 3.69 -4.30 -12.89
N GLU A 55 3.56 -3.13 -12.29
CA GLU A 55 4.53 -2.56 -11.34
C GLU A 55 3.81 -1.56 -10.43
N LEU A 56 4.17 -1.52 -9.14
CA LEU A 56 3.74 -0.47 -8.23
C LEU A 56 4.92 0.48 -7.93
N ASN A 57 4.73 1.75 -8.27
CA ASN A 57 5.66 2.81 -7.87
C ASN A 57 5.19 3.44 -6.57
N VAL A 58 6.10 3.61 -5.62
CA VAL A 58 5.78 4.03 -4.24
C VAL A 58 6.57 5.27 -3.84
N ASP A 59 6.00 6.03 -2.92
CA ASP A 59 6.62 7.21 -2.33
C ASP A 59 6.09 7.47 -0.91
N GLY A 60 6.49 8.59 -0.32
CA GLY A 60 6.10 9.01 1.02
C GLY A 60 6.90 8.33 2.13
N GLY A 61 6.84 8.87 3.35
CA GLY A 61 7.70 8.45 4.46
C GLY A 61 7.59 6.96 4.83
N ALA A 62 6.40 6.35 4.66
CA ALA A 62 6.21 4.92 4.92
C ALA A 62 6.98 4.02 3.93
N SER A 63 7.21 4.50 2.70
CA SER A 63 7.96 3.74 1.69
C SER A 63 9.42 3.52 2.06
N ALA A 64 9.99 4.32 2.97
CA ALA A 64 11.35 4.13 3.50
C ALA A 64 11.51 2.80 4.28
N ASN A 65 10.41 2.15 4.68
CA ASN A 65 10.46 0.88 5.40
C ASN A 65 10.60 -0.32 4.45
N ASP A 66 11.80 -0.88 4.36
CA ASP A 66 12.11 -2.02 3.48
C ASP A 66 11.27 -3.27 3.75
N TYR A 67 10.91 -3.53 5.01
CA TYR A 67 10.05 -4.66 5.34
C TYR A 67 8.66 -4.47 4.74
N LEU A 68 8.08 -3.27 4.90
CA LEU A 68 6.78 -2.93 4.33
C LEU A 68 6.80 -3.06 2.80
N MET A 69 7.84 -2.55 2.14
CA MET A 69 7.95 -2.59 0.68
C MET A 69 8.12 -4.02 0.15
N GLN A 70 8.93 -4.84 0.82
CA GLN A 70 9.04 -6.26 0.45
C GLN A 70 7.70 -6.98 0.65
N PHE A 71 7.02 -6.76 1.78
CA PHE A 71 5.72 -7.38 2.04
C PHE A 71 4.63 -6.88 1.07
N GLN A 72 4.69 -5.61 0.64
CA GLN A 72 3.80 -5.05 -0.38
C GLN A 72 4.00 -5.75 -1.74
N ALA A 73 5.24 -5.95 -2.17
CA ALA A 73 5.54 -6.70 -3.39
C ALA A 73 5.05 -8.15 -3.28
N ASP A 74 5.30 -8.78 -2.14
CA ASP A 74 4.90 -10.15 -1.86
C ASP A 74 3.38 -10.34 -1.92
N ILE A 75 2.61 -9.45 -1.29
CA ILE A 75 1.15 -9.59 -1.22
C ILE A 75 0.45 -9.22 -2.54
N LEU A 76 1.02 -8.30 -3.31
CA LEU A 76 0.51 -7.94 -4.64
C LEU A 76 0.90 -8.94 -5.73
N ASN A 77 1.97 -9.72 -5.51
CA ASN A 77 2.63 -10.49 -6.57
C ASN A 77 3.18 -9.63 -7.71
N THR A 78 3.58 -8.40 -7.40
CA THR A 78 4.03 -7.42 -8.40
C THR A 78 5.28 -6.72 -7.86
N SER A 79 6.17 -6.28 -8.75
CA SER A 79 7.34 -5.50 -8.33
C SER A 79 6.94 -4.16 -7.73
N VAL A 80 7.68 -3.73 -6.70
CA VAL A 80 7.54 -2.42 -6.07
C VAL A 80 8.82 -1.62 -6.29
N THR A 81 8.70 -0.41 -6.79
CA THR A 81 9.85 0.45 -7.13
C THR A 81 9.81 1.72 -6.28
N ARG A 82 10.87 1.94 -5.49
CA ARG A 82 11.06 3.12 -4.64
C ARG A 82 12.10 4.06 -5.26
N PRO A 83 11.77 5.35 -5.46
CA PRO A 83 12.72 6.34 -5.97
C PRO A 83 13.70 6.82 -4.90
N GLU A 84 14.79 7.47 -5.32
CA GLU A 84 15.74 8.15 -4.41
C GLU A 84 15.08 9.29 -3.63
N ILE A 85 14.14 10.00 -4.25
CA ILE A 85 13.38 11.11 -3.65
C ILE A 85 11.98 10.61 -3.34
N ILE A 86 11.71 10.34 -2.05
CA ILE A 86 10.40 9.82 -1.59
C ILE A 86 9.38 10.95 -1.33
N GLU A 87 9.81 12.20 -1.26
CA GLU A 87 8.96 13.39 -1.16
C GLU A 87 8.42 13.83 -2.52
N THR A 88 7.85 12.89 -3.29
CA THR A 88 7.34 13.11 -4.65
C THR A 88 6.22 14.15 -4.70
N THR A 89 5.48 14.34 -3.61
CA THR A 89 4.45 15.39 -3.50
C THR A 89 5.07 16.78 -3.69
N ALA A 90 6.17 17.08 -2.99
CA ALA A 90 6.85 18.37 -3.13
C ALA A 90 7.52 18.48 -4.50
N MET A 91 8.12 17.38 -4.99
CA MET A 91 8.70 17.32 -6.34
C MET A 91 7.67 17.60 -7.42
N GLY A 92 6.45 17.07 -7.31
CA GLY A 92 5.37 17.29 -8.27
C GLY A 92 4.97 18.77 -8.36
N VAL A 93 4.85 19.46 -7.23
CA VAL A 93 4.56 20.90 -7.20
C VAL A 93 5.70 21.69 -7.85
N ALA A 94 6.95 21.37 -7.52
CA ALA A 94 8.12 22.00 -8.12
C ALA A 94 8.16 21.78 -9.63
N ALA A 95 7.93 20.54 -10.09
CA ALA A 95 7.89 20.17 -11.49
C ALA A 95 6.82 20.96 -12.26
N LEU A 96 5.60 21.04 -11.73
CA LEU A 96 4.51 21.82 -12.34
C LEU A 96 4.86 23.31 -12.48
N ALA A 97 5.38 23.92 -11.41
CA ALA A 97 5.78 25.33 -11.44
C ALA A 97 6.96 25.56 -12.40
N GLY A 98 7.95 24.67 -12.38
CA GLY A 98 9.13 24.73 -13.23
C GLY A 98 8.81 24.57 -14.71
N LEU A 99 7.91 23.67 -15.07
CA LEU A 99 7.39 23.55 -16.45
C LEU A 99 6.69 24.83 -16.89
N ALA A 100 5.84 25.41 -16.04
CA ALA A 100 5.06 26.61 -16.38
C ALA A 100 5.92 27.85 -16.66
N VAL A 101 7.06 28.00 -15.97
CA VAL A 101 7.99 29.13 -16.18
C VAL A 101 9.13 28.80 -17.15
N GLY A 102 9.11 27.61 -17.77
CA GLY A 102 10.15 27.17 -18.71
C GLY A 102 11.50 26.87 -18.06
N LEU A 103 11.54 26.63 -16.74
CA LEU A 103 12.75 26.20 -16.03
C LEU A 103 13.16 24.78 -16.42
N TRP A 104 12.17 23.91 -16.63
CA TRP A 104 12.35 22.52 -17.04
C TRP A 104 11.45 22.17 -18.22
N SER A 105 11.87 21.16 -18.96
CA SER A 105 11.09 20.44 -19.97
C SER A 105 10.60 19.10 -19.41
N MET A 106 9.67 18.44 -20.11
CA MET A 106 9.24 17.08 -19.75
C MET A 106 10.42 16.08 -19.73
N SER A 107 11.35 16.21 -20.70
CA SER A 107 12.54 15.35 -20.75
C SER A 107 13.50 15.56 -19.57
N ASP A 108 13.56 16.77 -19.01
CA ASP A 108 14.35 17.01 -17.80
C ASP A 108 13.76 16.26 -16.60
N LEU A 109 12.44 16.23 -16.49
CA LEU A 109 11.73 15.53 -15.41
C LEU A 109 11.90 14.00 -15.49
N ASP A 110 11.91 13.43 -16.70
CA ASP A 110 12.14 11.99 -16.90
C ASP A 110 13.51 11.58 -16.35
N MET A 111 14.54 12.43 -16.50
CA MET A 111 15.88 12.18 -15.97
C MET A 111 16.00 12.36 -14.45
N MET A 112 15.08 13.09 -13.82
CA MET A 112 15.08 13.31 -12.38
C MET A 112 14.58 12.09 -11.59
N ARG A 113 13.78 11.22 -12.21
CA ARG A 113 13.24 10.04 -11.54
C ARG A 113 14.26 8.90 -11.53
N LYS A 114 15.05 8.85 -10.46
CA LYS A 114 16.01 7.77 -10.20
C LYS A 114 15.44 6.74 -9.24
N THR A 115 15.55 5.48 -9.60
CA THR A 115 15.20 4.35 -8.74
C THR A 115 16.28 4.12 -7.70
N GLU A 116 15.91 4.12 -6.42
CA GLU A 116 16.80 3.69 -5.33
C GLU A 116 16.75 2.17 -5.18
N LYS A 117 15.55 1.58 -5.17
CA LYS A 117 15.40 0.15 -4.89
C LYS A 117 14.19 -0.47 -5.58
N LEU A 118 14.41 -1.70 -6.05
CA LEU A 118 13.39 -2.59 -6.61
C LEU A 118 13.15 -3.76 -5.63
N PHE A 119 11.89 -3.97 -5.27
CA PHE A 119 11.44 -5.10 -4.47
C PHE A 119 10.68 -6.07 -5.36
N VAL A 120 11.16 -7.32 -5.44
CA VAL A 120 10.56 -8.38 -6.25
C VAL A 120 9.83 -9.36 -5.32
N PRO A 121 8.64 -9.86 -5.70
CA PRO A 121 7.90 -10.84 -4.89
C PRO A 121 8.71 -12.10 -4.61
N LYS A 122 8.68 -12.56 -3.37
CA LYS A 122 9.36 -13.77 -2.87
C LYS A 122 8.40 -14.74 -2.18
N MET A 123 7.19 -14.29 -1.85
CA MET A 123 6.15 -15.10 -1.20
C MET A 123 5.46 -16.04 -2.19
N THR A 124 5.25 -17.30 -1.78
CA THR A 124 4.50 -18.29 -2.55
C THR A 124 3.02 -17.93 -2.66
N ASP A 125 2.36 -18.37 -3.73
CA ASP A 125 0.91 -18.15 -3.92
C ASP A 125 0.08 -18.72 -2.77
N ILE A 126 0.45 -19.91 -2.27
CA ILE A 126 -0.24 -20.56 -1.15
C ILE A 126 -0.20 -19.70 0.12
N GLU A 127 0.97 -19.14 0.43
CA GLU A 127 1.12 -18.28 1.61
C GLU A 127 0.37 -16.96 1.43
N ARG A 128 0.47 -16.36 0.24
CA ARG A 128 -0.19 -15.11 -0.14
C ARG A 128 -1.70 -15.22 0.02
N ASP A 129 -2.29 -16.27 -0.55
CA ASP A 129 -3.72 -16.55 -0.47
C ASP A 129 -4.18 -16.77 0.97
N LYS A 130 -3.41 -17.53 1.76
CA LYS A 130 -3.73 -17.77 3.17
C LYS A 130 -3.74 -16.46 3.96
N LYS A 131 -2.72 -15.62 3.77
CA LYS A 131 -2.60 -14.31 4.43
C LYS A 131 -3.75 -13.39 4.05
N TYR A 132 -4.03 -13.24 2.75
CA TYR A 132 -5.08 -12.35 2.27
C TYR A 132 -6.49 -12.83 2.68
N LYS A 133 -6.76 -14.14 2.67
CA LYS A 133 -8.01 -14.69 3.23
C LYS A 133 -8.18 -14.35 4.71
N GLY A 134 -7.09 -14.41 5.49
CA GLY A 134 -7.09 -14.00 6.90
C GLY A 134 -7.41 -12.51 7.07
N TRP A 135 -6.82 -11.67 6.22
CA TRP A 135 -7.09 -10.24 6.16
C TRP A 135 -8.57 -9.93 5.86
N LEU A 136 -9.13 -10.52 4.80
CA LEU A 136 -10.54 -10.30 4.43
C LEU A 136 -11.50 -10.72 5.54
N LYS A 137 -11.19 -11.83 6.23
CA LYS A 137 -11.93 -12.24 7.43
C LYS A 137 -11.83 -11.19 8.55
N ALA A 138 -10.66 -10.61 8.77
CA ALA A 138 -10.48 -9.55 9.78
C ALA A 138 -11.26 -8.28 9.43
N ILE A 139 -11.25 -7.86 8.16
CA ILE A 139 -12.05 -6.74 7.66
C ILE A 139 -13.53 -6.92 8.00
N GLN A 140 -14.11 -8.07 7.67
CA GLN A 140 -15.51 -8.38 7.97
C GLN A 140 -15.85 -8.25 9.46
N ARG A 141 -14.91 -8.56 10.35
CA ARG A 141 -15.11 -8.48 11.81
C ARG A 141 -14.93 -7.08 12.37
N SER A 142 -14.30 -6.18 11.61
CA SER A 142 -14.12 -4.78 12.00
C SER A 142 -15.22 -3.84 11.49
N GLY A 143 -16.04 -4.32 10.55
CA GLY A 143 -17.14 -3.56 9.97
C GLY A 143 -18.39 -3.52 10.85
N ASN A 144 -19.29 -2.55 10.58
CA ASN A 144 -20.56 -2.33 11.27
C ASN A 144 -20.43 -2.37 12.79
N TRP A 145 -19.34 -1.82 13.32
CA TRP A 145 -19.04 -1.90 14.75
C TRP A 145 -19.89 -0.92 15.57
N ILE A 146 -20.00 0.32 15.08
CA ILE A 146 -20.93 1.30 15.65
C ILE A 146 -22.33 0.97 15.15
N LEU A 147 -23.28 0.92 16.08
CA LEU A 147 -24.70 0.91 15.76
C LEU A 147 -25.14 2.36 15.55
N GLU A 148 -25.93 2.63 14.52
CA GLU A 148 -26.70 3.87 14.47
C GLU A 148 -27.66 3.84 15.67
N GLU A 149 -27.36 4.60 16.71
CA GLU A 149 -28.37 5.07 17.66
C GLU A 149 -28.84 6.44 17.13
N ASP A 150 -30.16 6.61 17.07
CA ASP A 150 -30.92 7.73 16.47
C ASP A 150 -30.30 9.14 16.61
#